data_AF-A0A960Y3P9-F1
#
_entry.id   AF-A0A960Y3P9-F1
#
_cell.length_a   1.000
_cell.length_b   1.000
_cell.length_c   1.000
_cell.angle_alpha   90.00
_cell.angle_beta   90.00
_cell.angle_gamma   90.00
#
_symmetry.space_group_name_H-M   'P 1'
#
loop_
_entity.id
_entity.type
_entity.pdbx_description
1 polymer ?
#
loop_
_entity_poly.entity_id
_entity_poly.type
_entity_poly.pdbx_seq_one_letter_code
_entity_poly.pdbx_strand_id
1 'polypeptide(L)'
;MDNVELQPEMKSCRMGIPTEKPCIKSCKLARVKRANSEEYQCLAIDKFMNIMNNQKKDIEVSVSAFYSAPKEVISEFVNKNPSNIKLLKYFFHLGNTRQNVERANYLPDDVLFSHIKTSWELFCKHRNSSEGNIENYQSFLEIATNHFIQYIRKEKISSLLSLSTNKEIFGLLEYIAEMEYIEPPDENIQSEENSLLALLGIIEELSENVKKSDDTLQKFLNDQLHYPFLKELNLNDLTDLERIEKLNQIVDVSIHGTYDSELKNLIKLLKRYNREILNHDLIPLSEREFLDYLMTGNIHNLNQTLEYIKLTPLMDIIDLISIYESSVVFKDNLIYICWLFRYEECIHAILNHEMFSNELLIEIIYYNYGHWILNGNDAEDYFSSFTLFISPEKSKQILIETEMIKADLNFALFLFSNLDEKNLDEFFVELNDLETTVEMFCRIFMMLGDKKMEHLFLKNPHLYSYFMNKMKDFKNKEEVINFLTKYEKTLMQIDKIFVLSDEIIERFQHTNEIPEPNTYSDRLFGILNELIKIDNIGLGIKIFENKGVFLHREERDLVQKIVDNPYLKSHIMEKMIPMDEEHSKESNSDFLLELMLEVNQNLAPKLVEK
;
A
#
# COMPACT_ATOMS: atom_id res chain seq x y z
N MET A 1 45.51 36.16 -13.04
CA MET A 1 45.73 34.93 -13.81
C MET A 1 44.86 33.90 -13.16
N ASP A 2 43.63 33.81 -13.64
CA ASP A 2 42.59 33.00 -13.01
C ASP A 2 42.79 31.53 -13.40
N ASN A 3 42.84 30.66 -12.39
CA ASN A 3 42.82 29.22 -12.55
C ASN A 3 41.46 28.83 -13.16
N VAL A 4 41.44 28.62 -14.47
CA VAL A 4 40.33 27.93 -15.12
C VAL A 4 40.42 26.46 -14.71
N GLU A 5 39.60 26.06 -13.73
CA GLU A 5 39.35 24.65 -13.46
C GLU A 5 38.74 24.02 -14.73
N LEU A 6 39.57 23.25 -15.44
CA LEU A 6 39.14 22.39 -16.53
C LEU A 6 38.11 21.41 -15.96
N GLN A 7 36.84 21.57 -16.33
CA GLN A 7 35.82 20.61 -15.96
C GLN A 7 36.19 19.23 -16.53
N PRO A 8 36.10 18.15 -15.73
CA PRO A 8 36.45 16.82 -16.19
C PRO A 8 35.58 16.45 -17.39
N GLU A 9 36.21 15.94 -18.46
CA GLU A 9 35.51 15.48 -19.66
C GLU A 9 34.43 14.46 -19.28
N MET A 10 33.16 14.80 -19.54
CA MET A 10 32.03 13.92 -19.25
C MET A 10 32.13 12.66 -20.11
N LYS A 11 32.30 11.52 -19.44
CA LYS A 11 32.33 10.21 -20.10
C LYS A 11 30.95 9.93 -20.71
N SER A 12 30.92 9.63 -22.01
CA SER A 12 29.71 9.22 -22.71
C SER A 12 29.92 7.90 -23.44
N CYS A 13 28.85 7.10 -23.54
CA CYS A 13 28.91 5.86 -24.30
C CYS A 13 28.87 6.18 -25.80
N ARG A 14 29.15 5.21 -26.68
CA ARG A 14 29.13 5.42 -28.14
C ARG A 14 27.79 5.85 -28.75
N MET A 15 26.71 5.79 -27.98
CA MET A 15 25.40 6.37 -28.36
C MET A 15 25.29 7.85 -27.97
N GLY A 16 26.37 8.48 -27.48
CA GLY A 16 26.40 9.85 -26.98
C GLY A 16 25.68 10.04 -25.63
N ILE A 17 25.36 8.95 -24.93
CA ILE A 17 24.63 9.02 -23.65
C ILE A 17 25.66 9.12 -22.51
N PRO A 18 25.69 10.25 -21.78
CA PRO A 18 26.61 10.42 -20.66
C PRO A 18 26.23 9.53 -19.45
N THR A 19 27.14 9.43 -18.49
CA THR A 19 26.96 8.66 -17.24
C THR A 19 25.76 9.13 -16.43
N GLU A 20 25.41 10.41 -16.49
CA GLU A 20 24.36 11.04 -15.67
C GLU A 20 22.97 11.03 -16.33
N LYS A 21 22.83 10.47 -17.55
CA LYS A 21 21.55 10.44 -18.28
C LYS A 21 20.99 9.03 -18.43
N PRO A 22 19.66 8.84 -18.42
CA PRO A 22 19.04 7.53 -18.63
C PRO A 22 19.43 6.87 -19.96
N CYS A 23 19.50 5.54 -19.97
CA CYS A 23 19.70 4.78 -21.21
C CYS A 23 18.43 4.79 -22.07
N ILE A 24 18.60 4.90 -23.39
CA ILE A 24 17.47 4.83 -24.33
C ILE A 24 16.99 3.38 -24.42
N LYS A 25 15.67 3.14 -24.35
CA LYS A 25 15.05 1.81 -24.42
C LYS A 25 15.50 0.98 -25.64
N SER A 26 15.78 1.64 -26.77
CA SER A 26 16.23 1.01 -28.01
C SER A 26 17.73 0.69 -28.08
N CYS A 27 18.51 0.98 -27.02
CA CYS A 27 19.95 0.66 -26.96
C CYS A 27 20.20 -0.85 -27.18
N LYS A 28 19.27 -1.69 -26.70
CA LYS A 28 19.26 -3.15 -26.87
C LYS A 28 19.14 -3.56 -28.35
N LEU A 29 18.36 -2.83 -29.15
CA LEU A 29 18.09 -3.09 -30.57
C LEU A 29 19.16 -2.49 -31.50
N ALA A 30 19.70 -1.32 -31.15
CA ALA A 30 20.77 -0.66 -31.90
C ALA A 30 22.05 -1.51 -31.96
N ARG A 31 22.23 -2.43 -31.02
CA ARG A 31 23.40 -3.31 -30.88
C ARG A 31 23.44 -4.49 -31.87
N VAL A 32 22.28 -5.05 -32.23
CA VAL A 32 22.18 -6.18 -33.17
C VAL A 32 22.76 -5.81 -34.55
N LYS A 33 22.71 -4.51 -34.91
CA LYS A 33 23.25 -4.00 -36.18
C LYS A 33 24.76 -3.70 -36.18
N ARG A 34 25.45 -3.74 -35.03
CA ARG A 34 26.86 -3.29 -34.88
C ARG A 34 27.79 -4.29 -34.18
N ALA A 35 27.38 -5.56 -34.06
CA ALA A 35 28.02 -6.58 -33.23
C ALA A 35 29.46 -6.99 -33.59
N ASN A 36 30.04 -6.49 -34.69
CA ASN A 36 31.37 -6.91 -35.18
C ASN A 36 32.51 -5.91 -34.93
N SER A 37 32.34 -4.88 -34.09
CA SER A 37 33.45 -3.97 -33.75
C SER A 37 33.97 -4.24 -32.32
N GLU A 38 35.25 -4.57 -32.19
CA GLU A 38 35.97 -4.88 -30.93
C GLU A 38 36.01 -3.73 -29.89
N GLU A 39 35.38 -2.59 -30.16
CA GLU A 39 35.51 -1.36 -29.36
C GLU A 39 34.18 -0.89 -28.70
N TYR A 40 33.29 -1.79 -28.28
CA TYR A 40 32.02 -1.38 -27.67
C TYR A 40 32.14 -1.15 -26.16
N GLN A 41 32.23 0.12 -25.71
CA GLN A 41 32.27 0.46 -24.28
C GLN A 41 30.88 0.86 -23.75
N CYS A 42 30.20 -0.08 -23.07
CA CYS A 42 28.95 0.18 -22.36
C CYS A 42 29.25 0.76 -20.98
N LEU A 43 28.67 1.91 -20.65
CA LEU A 43 28.85 2.56 -19.34
C LEU A 43 27.81 2.13 -18.30
N ALA A 44 27.14 0.98 -18.49
CA ALA A 44 26.10 0.55 -17.55
C ALA A 44 26.66 0.19 -16.17
N ILE A 45 27.87 -0.37 -16.10
CA ILE A 45 28.55 -0.66 -14.83
C ILE A 45 28.84 0.64 -14.08
N ASP A 46 29.37 1.65 -14.78
CA ASP A 46 29.62 2.96 -14.18
C ASP A 46 28.31 3.56 -13.63
N LYS A 47 27.21 3.43 -14.39
CA LYS A 47 25.88 3.86 -13.93
C LYS A 47 25.41 3.09 -12.69
N PHE A 48 25.56 1.77 -12.65
CA PHE A 48 25.22 0.98 -11.46
C PHE A 48 26.01 1.42 -10.22
N MET A 49 27.29 1.73 -10.40
CA MET A 49 28.18 2.11 -9.31
C MET A 49 27.94 3.55 -8.83
N ASN A 50 27.34 4.43 -9.64
CA ASN A 50 26.99 5.79 -9.22
C ASN A 50 25.97 5.80 -8.06
N ILE A 51 25.02 4.85 -8.03
CA ILE A 51 24.12 4.68 -6.87
C ILE A 51 24.90 4.39 -5.60
N MET A 52 25.88 3.48 -5.68
CA MET A 52 26.67 3.05 -4.51
C MET A 52 27.55 4.18 -3.96
N ASN A 53 27.85 5.19 -4.78
CA ASN A 53 28.65 6.35 -4.41
C ASN A 53 27.80 7.54 -3.89
N ASN A 54 26.54 7.31 -3.50
CA ASN A 54 25.66 8.27 -2.81
C ASN A 54 25.26 9.53 -3.63
N GLN A 55 25.21 9.42 -4.96
CA GLN A 55 24.67 10.48 -5.82
C GLN A 55 23.16 10.28 -6.05
N LYS A 56 22.32 10.93 -5.24
CA LYS A 56 20.84 10.79 -5.23
C LYS A 56 20.14 11.00 -6.59
N LYS A 57 20.80 11.61 -7.59
CA LYS A 57 20.23 11.87 -8.93
C LYS A 57 20.31 10.67 -9.89
N ASP A 58 20.83 9.52 -9.46
CA ASP A 58 21.23 8.42 -10.37
C ASP A 58 20.38 7.13 -10.30
N ILE A 59 19.27 7.13 -9.56
CA ILE A 59 18.42 5.92 -9.46
C ILE A 59 17.77 5.57 -10.80
N GLU A 60 17.06 6.51 -11.42
CA GLU A 60 16.44 6.31 -12.75
C GLU A 60 17.48 5.99 -13.83
N VAL A 61 18.66 6.58 -13.73
CA VAL A 61 19.79 6.35 -14.64
C VAL A 61 20.28 4.91 -14.54
N SER A 62 20.40 4.39 -13.33
CA SER A 62 20.84 3.01 -13.09
C SER A 62 19.77 1.99 -13.43
N VAL A 63 18.50 2.28 -13.11
CA VAL A 63 17.35 1.43 -13.46
C VAL A 63 17.23 1.33 -14.98
N SER A 64 17.29 2.46 -15.69
CA SER A 64 17.28 2.45 -17.16
C SER A 64 18.49 1.74 -17.76
N ALA A 65 19.67 1.88 -17.14
CA ALA A 65 20.86 1.13 -17.50
C ALA A 65 20.68 -0.37 -17.27
N PHE A 66 20.02 -0.78 -16.19
CA PHE A 66 19.78 -2.18 -15.87
C PHE A 66 18.90 -2.82 -16.93
N TYR A 67 17.74 -2.24 -17.25
CA TYR A 67 16.85 -2.80 -18.26
C TYR A 67 17.47 -2.80 -19.68
N SER A 68 18.33 -1.82 -19.98
CA SER A 68 18.96 -1.67 -21.29
C SER A 68 20.30 -2.41 -21.44
N ALA A 69 20.94 -2.80 -20.33
CA ALA A 69 22.29 -3.36 -20.34
C ALA A 69 22.33 -4.74 -21.01
N PRO A 70 23.41 -5.05 -21.75
CA PRO A 70 23.65 -6.38 -22.25
C PRO A 70 23.79 -7.44 -21.14
N LYS A 71 23.43 -8.69 -21.43
CA LYS A 71 23.57 -9.79 -20.47
C LYS A 71 25.02 -9.97 -20.01
N GLU A 72 26.00 -9.77 -20.91
CA GLU A 72 27.43 -9.91 -20.59
C GLU A 72 27.89 -8.86 -19.57
N VAL A 73 27.37 -7.64 -19.68
CA VAL A 73 27.71 -6.52 -18.79
C VAL A 73 27.10 -6.75 -17.40
N ILE A 74 25.93 -7.38 -17.33
CA ILE A 74 25.33 -7.78 -16.05
C ILE A 74 26.08 -8.93 -15.41
N SER A 75 26.48 -9.95 -16.18
CA SER A 75 27.36 -11.02 -15.68
C SER A 75 28.63 -10.43 -15.10
N GLU A 76 29.29 -9.53 -15.83
CA GLU A 76 30.50 -8.85 -15.36
C GLU A 76 30.23 -8.07 -14.07
N PHE A 77 29.11 -7.34 -14.00
CA PHE A 77 28.72 -6.59 -12.82
C PHE A 77 28.52 -7.49 -11.59
N VAL A 78 27.76 -8.59 -11.73
CA VAL A 78 27.50 -9.53 -10.63
C VAL A 78 28.77 -10.25 -10.20
N ASN A 79 29.61 -10.66 -11.15
CA ASN A 79 30.85 -11.37 -10.88
C ASN A 79 31.92 -10.48 -10.23
N LYS A 80 31.84 -9.16 -10.39
CA LYS A 80 32.75 -8.21 -9.71
C LYS A 80 32.56 -8.21 -8.19
N ASN A 81 31.33 -8.35 -7.69
CA ASN A 81 31.06 -8.39 -6.26
C ASN A 81 29.74 -9.13 -5.99
N PRO A 82 29.73 -10.21 -5.19
CA PRO A 82 28.50 -10.94 -4.85
C PRO A 82 27.40 -10.05 -4.25
N SER A 83 27.75 -8.97 -3.56
CA SER A 83 26.78 -8.01 -3.00
C SER A 83 25.98 -7.28 -4.08
N ASN A 84 26.46 -7.25 -5.32
CA ASN A 84 25.76 -6.64 -6.46
C ASN A 84 24.47 -7.37 -6.81
N ILE A 85 24.28 -8.63 -6.36
CA ILE A 85 23.01 -9.34 -6.51
C ILE A 85 21.87 -8.65 -5.75
N LYS A 86 22.19 -8.01 -4.61
CA LYS A 86 21.21 -7.21 -3.84
C LYS A 86 20.78 -5.97 -4.61
N LEU A 87 21.70 -5.36 -5.36
CA LEU A 87 21.36 -4.23 -6.22
C LEU A 87 20.51 -4.65 -7.42
N LEU A 88 20.73 -5.84 -7.98
CA LEU A 88 19.83 -6.40 -9.00
C LEU A 88 18.42 -6.61 -8.45
N LYS A 89 18.30 -7.15 -7.23
CA LYS A 89 17.02 -7.27 -6.53
C LYS A 89 16.32 -5.92 -6.39
N TYR A 90 17.08 -4.90 -5.99
CA TYR A 90 16.56 -3.53 -5.92
C TYR A 90 16.08 -3.00 -7.28
N PHE A 91 16.77 -3.29 -8.38
CA PHE A 91 16.31 -2.87 -9.72
C PHE A 91 15.06 -3.61 -10.21
N PHE A 92 14.94 -4.90 -9.91
CA PHE A 92 13.70 -5.66 -10.12
C PHE A 92 12.56 -5.06 -9.30
N HIS A 93 12.83 -4.60 -8.07
CA HIS A 93 11.83 -3.94 -7.23
C HIS A 93 11.31 -2.63 -7.80
N LEU A 94 12.16 -1.88 -8.52
CA LEU A 94 11.76 -0.62 -9.17
C LEU A 94 11.14 -0.80 -10.56
N GLY A 95 11.15 -2.02 -11.11
CA GLY A 95 10.55 -2.32 -12.41
C GLY A 95 9.13 -2.81 -12.29
N ASN A 96 8.32 -2.57 -13.33
CA ASN A 96 7.01 -3.22 -13.43
C ASN A 96 7.14 -4.69 -13.87
N THR A 97 6.10 -5.49 -13.62
CA THR A 97 6.07 -6.93 -13.91
C THR A 97 6.52 -7.25 -15.33
N ARG A 98 6.02 -6.53 -16.34
CA ARG A 98 6.39 -6.75 -17.74
C ARG A 98 7.89 -6.56 -18.00
N GLN A 99 8.46 -5.45 -17.52
CA GLN A 99 9.89 -5.17 -17.67
C GLN A 99 10.73 -6.22 -16.94
N ASN A 100 10.28 -6.66 -15.77
CA ASN A 100 10.94 -7.70 -14.99
C ASN A 100 10.91 -9.05 -15.71
N VAL A 101 9.79 -9.44 -16.30
CA VAL A 101 9.67 -10.68 -17.09
C VAL A 101 10.56 -10.65 -18.33
N GLU A 102 10.51 -9.57 -19.11
CA GLU A 102 11.39 -9.39 -20.28
C GLU A 102 12.87 -9.40 -19.87
N ARG A 103 13.18 -8.84 -18.70
CA ARG A 103 14.54 -8.78 -18.19
C ARG A 103 15.03 -10.12 -17.68
N ALA A 104 14.24 -10.82 -16.88
CA ALA A 104 14.56 -12.14 -16.34
C ALA A 104 14.82 -13.14 -17.47
N ASN A 105 13.96 -13.17 -18.49
CA ASN A 105 14.16 -14.02 -19.67
C ASN A 105 15.43 -13.66 -20.47
N TYR A 106 15.94 -12.43 -20.33
CA TYR A 106 17.17 -11.97 -21.00
C TYR A 106 18.44 -12.15 -20.17
N LEU A 107 18.32 -12.30 -18.84
CA LEU A 107 19.48 -12.44 -17.96
C LEU A 107 20.25 -13.75 -18.23
N PRO A 108 21.54 -13.82 -17.92
CA PRO A 108 22.29 -15.08 -17.81
C PRO A 108 21.64 -16.02 -16.79
N ASP A 109 21.66 -17.34 -17.03
CA ASP A 109 21.01 -18.34 -16.15
C ASP A 109 21.63 -18.36 -14.75
N ASP A 110 22.95 -18.26 -14.65
CA ASP A 110 23.72 -18.21 -13.40
C ASP A 110 23.37 -16.97 -12.56
N VAL A 111 23.22 -15.81 -13.21
CA VAL A 111 22.83 -14.56 -12.55
C VAL A 111 21.38 -14.62 -12.07
N LEU A 112 20.47 -15.07 -12.92
CA LEU A 112 19.06 -15.20 -12.57
C LEU A 112 18.87 -16.22 -11.44
N PHE A 113 19.56 -17.36 -11.52
CA PHE A 113 19.56 -18.38 -10.47
C PHE A 113 20.05 -17.82 -9.14
N SER A 114 21.18 -17.08 -9.15
CA SER A 114 21.72 -16.46 -7.94
C SER A 114 20.74 -15.46 -7.31
N HIS A 115 20.02 -14.71 -8.16
CA HIS A 115 18.99 -13.77 -7.71
C HIS A 115 17.81 -14.51 -7.06
N ILE A 116 17.25 -15.51 -7.72
CA ILE A 116 16.11 -16.31 -7.22
C ILE A 116 16.51 -17.04 -5.93
N LYS A 117 17.70 -17.67 -5.91
CA LYS A 117 18.23 -18.36 -4.74
C LYS A 117 18.36 -17.43 -3.53
N THR A 118 18.88 -16.22 -3.72
CA THR A 118 18.99 -15.24 -2.63
C THR A 118 17.61 -14.84 -2.10
N SER A 119 16.62 -14.65 -2.99
CA SER A 119 15.24 -14.36 -2.59
C SER A 119 14.59 -15.53 -1.83
N TRP A 120 14.84 -16.77 -2.27
CA TRP A 120 14.38 -17.99 -1.59
C TRP A 120 15.02 -18.17 -0.21
N GLU A 121 16.34 -17.99 -0.08
CA GLU A 121 17.03 -18.12 1.21
C GLU A 121 16.51 -17.10 2.24
N LEU A 122 16.19 -15.89 1.79
CA LEU A 122 15.52 -14.88 2.62
C LEU A 122 14.11 -15.35 3.02
N PHE A 123 13.31 -15.83 2.07
CA PHE A 123 11.99 -16.40 2.34
C PHE A 123 12.05 -17.52 3.40
N CYS A 124 12.97 -18.49 3.25
CA CYS A 124 13.16 -19.55 4.23
C CYS A 124 13.60 -19.02 5.60
N LYS A 125 14.47 -18.01 5.64
CA LYS A 125 14.90 -17.40 6.90
C LYS A 125 13.72 -16.75 7.63
N HIS A 126 12.83 -16.08 6.89
CA HIS A 126 11.61 -15.49 7.45
C HIS A 126 10.59 -16.55 7.89
N ARG A 127 10.38 -17.60 7.09
CA ARG A 127 9.45 -18.70 7.43
C ARG A 127 9.88 -19.45 8.69
N ASN A 128 11.18 -19.60 8.90
CA ASN A 128 11.74 -20.37 10.04
C ASN A 128 12.03 -19.51 11.28
N SER A 129 11.93 -18.17 11.21
CA SER A 129 12.08 -17.32 12.39
C SER A 129 10.78 -17.28 13.20
N SER A 130 10.53 -18.34 13.97
CA SER A 130 9.43 -18.42 14.94
C SER A 130 9.68 -17.61 16.23
N GLU A 131 10.77 -16.86 16.32
CA GLU A 131 11.18 -16.09 17.50
C GLU A 131 11.31 -14.60 17.16
N GLY A 132 10.22 -13.84 17.40
CA GLY A 132 10.15 -12.49 17.99
C GLY A 132 11.09 -11.33 17.62
N ASN A 133 12.14 -11.50 16.81
CA ASN A 133 13.04 -10.41 16.40
C ASN A 133 12.58 -9.84 15.06
N ILE A 134 11.50 -9.07 15.17
CA ILE A 134 10.74 -8.38 14.11
C ILE A 134 11.43 -7.06 13.66
N GLU A 135 12.59 -6.68 14.21
CA GLU A 135 13.17 -5.34 14.00
C GLU A 135 13.88 -5.12 12.64
N ASN A 136 13.86 -6.08 11.70
CA ASN A 136 14.51 -5.92 10.38
C ASN A 136 13.62 -6.35 9.20
N TYR A 137 12.35 -5.91 9.15
CA TYR A 137 11.48 -6.12 7.99
C TYR A 137 11.89 -5.26 6.79
N GLN A 138 12.88 -5.73 6.03
CA GLN A 138 12.80 -5.73 4.58
C GLN A 138 12.13 -7.05 4.18
N SER A 139 11.03 -7.18 3.45
CA SER A 139 9.79 -6.42 3.30
C SER A 139 8.81 -7.41 2.62
N PHE A 140 7.52 -7.39 2.93
CA PHE A 140 6.53 -8.08 2.09
C PHE A 140 6.64 -7.65 0.60
N LEU A 141 7.10 -6.42 0.35
CA LEU A 141 7.50 -5.88 -0.95
C LEU A 141 8.65 -6.64 -1.65
N GLU A 142 9.50 -7.38 -0.94
CA GLU A 142 10.55 -8.23 -1.51
C GLU A 142 10.02 -9.58 -2.02
N ILE A 143 8.84 -10.00 -1.55
CA ILE A 143 8.13 -11.19 -2.03
C ILE A 143 7.30 -10.84 -3.27
N ALA A 144 6.54 -9.73 -3.22
CA ALA A 144 5.76 -9.22 -4.36
C ALA A 144 6.65 -8.88 -5.57
N THR A 145 7.90 -8.46 -5.36
CA THR A 145 8.80 -8.12 -6.47
C THR A 145 9.33 -9.30 -7.25
N ASN A 146 9.05 -10.53 -6.81
CA ASN A 146 9.41 -11.74 -7.53
C ASN A 146 8.22 -12.35 -8.29
N HIS A 147 7.06 -11.68 -8.36
CA HIS A 147 5.92 -12.13 -9.19
C HIS A 147 6.31 -12.38 -10.66
N PHE A 148 7.32 -11.69 -11.17
CA PHE A 148 7.81 -11.92 -12.54
C PHE A 148 8.29 -13.37 -12.77
N ILE A 149 8.68 -14.09 -11.71
CA ILE A 149 9.20 -15.47 -11.79
C ILE A 149 8.15 -16.41 -12.41
N GLN A 150 6.86 -16.19 -12.11
CA GLN A 150 5.75 -17.00 -12.64
C GLN A 150 5.57 -16.90 -14.16
N TYR A 151 6.09 -15.84 -14.77
CA TYR A 151 6.01 -15.60 -16.21
C TYR A 151 7.37 -15.75 -16.91
N ILE A 152 8.37 -16.30 -16.23
CA ILE A 152 9.61 -16.73 -16.88
C ILE A 152 9.27 -17.90 -17.82
N ARG A 153 9.89 -17.92 -19.00
CA ARG A 153 9.65 -18.97 -20.01
C ARG A 153 10.03 -20.36 -19.49
N LYS A 154 9.30 -21.39 -19.89
CA LYS A 154 9.55 -22.79 -19.49
C LYS A 154 10.99 -23.22 -19.72
N GLU A 155 11.57 -22.91 -20.88
CA GLU A 155 12.95 -23.29 -21.21
C GLU A 155 13.95 -22.67 -20.23
N LYS A 156 13.65 -21.45 -19.77
CA LYS A 156 14.49 -20.73 -18.82
C LYS A 156 14.40 -21.36 -17.44
N ILE A 157 13.21 -21.76 -16.99
CA ILE A 157 13.03 -22.49 -15.73
C ILE A 157 13.79 -23.82 -15.78
N SER A 158 13.67 -24.57 -16.88
CA SER A 158 14.43 -25.81 -17.07
C SER A 158 15.95 -25.59 -16.99
N SER A 159 16.47 -24.51 -17.60
CA SER A 159 17.89 -24.15 -17.47
C SER A 159 18.29 -23.79 -16.03
N LEU A 160 17.45 -23.07 -15.29
CA LEU A 160 17.70 -22.75 -13.88
C LEU A 160 17.75 -24.00 -13.00
N LEU A 161 16.84 -24.95 -13.25
CA LEU A 161 16.78 -26.20 -12.50
C LEU A 161 18.02 -27.08 -12.73
N SER A 162 18.62 -26.99 -13.92
CA SER A 162 19.90 -27.67 -14.20
C SER A 162 21.09 -27.11 -13.42
N LEU A 163 20.97 -25.89 -12.87
CA LEU A 163 22.02 -25.23 -12.08
C LEU A 163 21.87 -25.44 -10.56
N SER A 164 20.72 -25.95 -10.11
CA SER A 164 20.41 -26.23 -8.71
C SER A 164 20.80 -27.63 -8.24
N THR A 165 21.18 -27.74 -6.98
CA THR A 165 21.20 -29.02 -6.25
C THR A 165 19.78 -29.53 -5.98
N ASN A 166 19.61 -30.84 -5.75
CA ASN A 166 18.29 -31.43 -5.45
C ASN A 166 17.54 -30.67 -4.33
N LYS A 167 18.24 -30.23 -3.27
CA LYS A 167 17.64 -29.45 -2.17
C LYS A 167 17.17 -28.06 -2.60
N GLU A 168 17.93 -27.41 -3.49
CA GLU A 168 17.57 -26.10 -4.05
C GLU A 168 16.43 -26.22 -5.07
N ILE A 169 16.35 -27.33 -5.82
CA ILE A 169 15.21 -27.61 -6.71
C ILE A 169 13.91 -27.63 -5.91
N PHE A 170 13.85 -28.40 -4.82
CA PHE A 170 12.65 -28.48 -4.00
C PHE A 170 12.29 -27.13 -3.37
N GLY A 171 13.29 -26.43 -2.83
CA GLY A 171 13.06 -25.10 -2.25
C GLY A 171 12.57 -24.07 -3.27
N LEU A 172 13.10 -24.10 -4.50
CA LEU A 172 12.74 -23.18 -5.57
C LEU A 172 11.37 -23.51 -6.16
N LEU A 173 11.00 -24.79 -6.25
CA LEU A 173 9.64 -25.21 -6.61
C LEU A 173 8.61 -24.84 -5.54
N GLU A 174 8.94 -25.05 -4.25
CA GLU A 174 8.11 -24.58 -3.14
C GLU A 174 7.96 -23.05 -3.17
N TYR A 175 9.05 -22.33 -3.40
CA TYR A 175 9.04 -20.88 -3.53
C TYR A 175 8.19 -20.37 -4.69
N ILE A 176 8.23 -21.05 -5.84
CA ILE A 176 7.40 -20.71 -7.00
C ILE A 176 5.92 -21.06 -6.75
N ALA A 177 5.66 -22.19 -6.09
CA ALA A 177 4.30 -22.66 -5.78
C ALA A 177 3.59 -21.78 -4.74
N GLU A 178 4.35 -21.20 -3.81
CA GLU A 178 3.86 -20.28 -2.76
C GLU A 178 3.67 -18.83 -3.29
N MET A 179 4.12 -18.52 -4.51
CA MET A 179 3.75 -17.26 -5.15
C MET A 179 2.33 -17.41 -5.73
N GLU A 180 1.38 -16.63 -5.23
CA GLU A 180 0.01 -16.59 -5.74
C GLU A 180 -0.02 -16.22 -7.21
N TYR A 181 -0.76 -16.98 -8.03
CA TYR A 181 -0.99 -16.66 -9.43
C TYR A 181 -1.75 -15.33 -9.54
N ILE A 182 -1.10 -14.32 -10.13
CA ILE A 182 -1.76 -13.08 -10.53
C ILE A 182 -1.97 -13.17 -12.04
N GLU A 183 -3.14 -12.78 -12.56
CA GLU A 183 -3.35 -12.73 -14.01
C GLU A 183 -2.31 -11.80 -14.67
N PRO A 184 -1.69 -12.21 -15.79
CA PRO A 184 -0.79 -11.33 -16.51
C PRO A 184 -1.57 -10.08 -17.00
N PRO A 185 -0.99 -8.88 -16.95
CA PRO A 185 -1.68 -7.63 -17.25
C PRO A 185 -2.06 -7.43 -18.74
N ASP A 186 -1.97 -8.47 -19.59
CA ASP A 186 -2.17 -8.35 -21.04
C ASP A 186 -2.68 -9.68 -21.66
N GLU A 187 -3.79 -9.66 -22.41
CA GLU A 187 -4.43 -10.81 -23.07
C GLU A 187 -3.53 -11.52 -24.12
N ASN A 188 -2.42 -10.91 -24.52
CA ASN A 188 -1.48 -11.46 -25.51
C ASN A 188 -0.36 -12.33 -24.92
N ILE A 189 -0.27 -12.46 -23.59
CA ILE A 189 0.58 -13.46 -22.95
C ILE A 189 -0.29 -14.70 -22.79
N GLN A 190 -0.18 -15.65 -23.73
CA GLN A 190 -0.99 -16.89 -23.74
C GLN A 190 -1.13 -17.49 -22.33
N SER A 191 -2.36 -17.45 -21.84
CA SER A 191 -2.82 -17.53 -20.45
C SER A 191 -2.78 -18.93 -19.83
N GLU A 192 -2.85 -18.96 -18.50
CA GLU A 192 -3.18 -20.03 -17.54
C GLU A 192 -2.66 -21.45 -17.76
N GLU A 193 -2.94 -22.07 -18.91
CA GLU A 193 -2.52 -23.44 -19.23
C GLU A 193 -1.00 -23.57 -19.27
N ASN A 194 -0.28 -22.55 -19.78
CA ASN A 194 1.16 -22.69 -20.00
C ASN A 194 2.02 -22.69 -18.74
N SER A 195 1.65 -22.00 -17.65
CA SER A 195 2.53 -21.91 -16.46
C SER A 195 2.33 -23.09 -15.51
N LEU A 196 1.09 -23.51 -15.26
CA LEU A 196 0.80 -24.67 -14.42
C LEU A 196 1.11 -25.99 -15.14
N LEU A 197 0.80 -26.11 -16.45
CA LEU A 197 1.24 -27.27 -17.26
C LEU A 197 2.74 -27.23 -17.56
N ALA A 198 3.40 -26.07 -17.58
CA ALA A 198 4.86 -26.03 -17.60
C ALA A 198 5.44 -26.53 -16.29
N LEU A 199 4.91 -26.11 -15.13
CA LEU A 199 5.33 -26.60 -13.82
C LEU A 199 5.07 -28.10 -13.67
N LEU A 200 3.87 -28.58 -14.01
CA LEU A 200 3.51 -30.00 -13.99
C LEU A 200 4.35 -30.80 -15.00
N GLY A 201 4.55 -30.30 -16.21
CA GLY A 201 5.41 -30.93 -17.22
C GLY A 201 6.89 -30.92 -16.84
N ILE A 202 7.36 -29.90 -16.11
CA ILE A 202 8.71 -29.84 -15.52
C ILE A 202 8.81 -30.85 -14.37
N ILE A 203 7.79 -30.97 -13.52
CA ILE A 203 7.74 -31.96 -12.43
C ILE A 203 7.72 -33.38 -13.01
N GLU A 204 7.01 -33.63 -14.10
CA GLU A 204 7.02 -34.92 -14.82
C GLU A 204 8.38 -35.21 -15.47
N GLU A 205 8.99 -34.23 -16.13
CA GLU A 205 10.32 -34.35 -16.76
C GLU A 205 11.44 -34.52 -15.71
N LEU A 206 11.34 -33.85 -14.56
CA LEU A 206 12.20 -34.05 -13.40
C LEU A 206 11.97 -35.43 -12.77
N SER A 207 10.72 -35.88 -12.64
CA SER A 207 10.38 -37.23 -12.18
C SER A 207 10.99 -38.30 -13.08
N GLU A 208 10.95 -38.13 -14.41
CA GLU A 208 11.57 -39.07 -15.35
C GLU A 208 13.10 -39.05 -15.33
N ASN A 209 13.72 -37.89 -15.10
CA ASN A 209 15.17 -37.78 -14.97
C ASN A 209 15.68 -38.25 -13.60
N VAL A 210 14.89 -38.10 -12.53
CA VAL A 210 15.21 -38.53 -11.15
C VAL A 210 14.87 -40.00 -10.88
N LYS A 211 13.98 -40.63 -11.67
CA LYS A 211 13.79 -42.10 -11.73
C LYS A 211 15.11 -42.86 -11.92
N LYS A 212 16.17 -42.18 -12.38
CA LYS A 212 17.51 -42.77 -12.57
C LYS A 212 18.43 -42.64 -11.35
N SER A 213 18.07 -41.95 -10.27
CA SER A 213 19.06 -41.61 -9.23
C SER A 213 18.66 -41.57 -7.74
N ASP A 214 17.40 -41.73 -7.29
CA ASP A 214 17.14 -41.69 -5.82
C ASP A 214 15.83 -42.37 -5.35
N ASP A 215 15.93 -43.35 -4.44
CA ASP A 215 14.81 -44.09 -3.83
C ASP A 215 13.97 -43.23 -2.86
N THR A 216 14.52 -42.11 -2.38
CA THR A 216 13.88 -41.26 -1.36
C THR A 216 12.69 -40.47 -1.91
N LEU A 217 12.78 -40.03 -3.17
CA LEU A 217 11.69 -39.32 -3.87
C LEU A 217 10.55 -40.25 -4.25
N GLN A 218 10.89 -41.48 -4.65
CA GLN A 218 9.92 -42.49 -5.06
C GLN A 218 9.11 -43.00 -3.86
N LYS A 219 9.72 -43.06 -2.68
CA LYS A 219 9.01 -43.34 -1.42
C LYS A 219 8.03 -42.23 -1.05
N PHE A 220 8.42 -40.96 -1.17
CA PHE A 220 7.51 -39.83 -0.92
C PHE A 220 6.33 -39.77 -1.89
N LEU A 221 6.56 -40.00 -3.19
CA LEU A 221 5.51 -40.04 -4.21
C LEU A 221 4.58 -41.26 -4.06
N ASN A 222 5.10 -42.42 -3.66
CA ASN A 222 4.29 -43.62 -3.41
C ASN A 222 3.51 -43.52 -2.09
N ASP A 223 4.08 -42.90 -1.05
CA ASP A 223 3.45 -42.80 0.27
C ASP A 223 2.32 -41.75 0.31
N GLN A 224 2.22 -40.83 -0.66
CA GLN A 224 1.18 -39.80 -0.74
C GLN A 224 0.11 -40.05 -1.83
N LEU A 225 0.32 -41.00 -2.76
CA LEU A 225 -0.60 -41.25 -3.88
C LEU A 225 -0.91 -42.75 -4.02
N HIS A 226 -1.58 -43.35 -3.04
CA HIS A 226 -2.02 -44.75 -3.11
C HIS A 226 -3.55 -44.89 -3.21
N TYR A 227 -4.09 -44.96 -4.44
CA TYR A 227 -5.43 -45.52 -4.69
C TYR A 227 -5.41 -46.58 -5.80
N PRO A 228 -5.35 -47.88 -5.46
CA PRO A 228 -5.38 -48.99 -6.42
C PRO A 228 -6.67 -49.05 -7.26
N PHE A 229 -7.80 -48.51 -6.78
CA PHE A 229 -9.09 -48.59 -7.50
C PHE A 229 -9.16 -47.70 -8.75
N LEU A 230 -8.36 -46.63 -8.82
CA LEU A 230 -8.32 -45.73 -9.98
C LEU A 230 -7.63 -46.38 -11.19
N LYS A 231 -6.82 -47.43 -10.97
CA LYS A 231 -6.19 -48.21 -12.07
C LYS A 231 -7.18 -49.11 -12.83
N GLU A 232 -8.37 -49.37 -12.27
CA GLU A 232 -9.39 -50.21 -12.93
C GLU A 232 -10.48 -49.38 -13.64
N LEU A 233 -10.48 -48.05 -13.46
CA LEU A 233 -11.41 -47.14 -14.13
C LEU A 233 -10.89 -46.74 -15.50
N ASN A 234 -11.06 -47.61 -16.49
CA ASN A 234 -10.90 -47.20 -17.89
C ASN A 234 -12.09 -46.31 -18.31
N LEU A 235 -11.99 -45.01 -18.00
CA LEU A 235 -13.02 -44.00 -18.29
C LEU A 235 -13.15 -43.67 -19.79
N ASN A 236 -12.18 -44.09 -20.60
CA ASN A 236 -12.09 -43.75 -22.01
C ASN A 236 -13.16 -44.44 -22.88
N ASP A 237 -13.73 -45.55 -22.40
CA ASP A 237 -14.71 -46.35 -23.15
C ASP A 237 -16.17 -46.13 -22.70
N LEU A 238 -16.42 -45.16 -21.82
CA LEU A 238 -17.75 -44.86 -21.26
C LEU A 238 -18.33 -43.60 -21.91
N THR A 239 -19.64 -43.62 -22.18
CA THR A 239 -20.38 -42.41 -22.54
C THR A 239 -20.47 -41.45 -21.35
N ASP A 240 -20.70 -40.16 -21.60
CA ASP A 240 -20.72 -39.15 -20.52
C ASP A 240 -21.80 -39.44 -19.47
N LEU A 241 -22.93 -40.03 -19.86
CA LEU A 241 -23.98 -40.46 -18.93
C LEU A 241 -23.54 -41.64 -18.05
N GLU A 242 -22.83 -42.61 -18.61
CA GLU A 242 -22.29 -43.76 -17.87
C GLU A 242 -21.15 -43.37 -16.92
N ARG A 243 -20.36 -42.36 -17.30
CA ARG A 243 -19.37 -41.73 -16.41
C ARG A 243 -20.08 -41.06 -15.23
N ILE A 244 -21.15 -40.32 -15.48
CA ILE A 244 -21.96 -39.65 -14.45
C ILE A 244 -22.62 -40.66 -13.50
N GLU A 245 -23.22 -41.73 -14.01
CA GLU A 245 -23.84 -42.77 -13.17
C GLU A 245 -22.81 -43.53 -12.30
N LYS A 246 -21.65 -43.88 -12.87
CA LYS A 246 -20.56 -44.49 -12.08
C LYS A 246 -19.97 -43.55 -11.04
N LEU A 247 -19.82 -42.26 -11.37
CA LEU A 247 -19.37 -41.24 -10.40
C LEU A 247 -20.39 -41.06 -9.28
N ASN A 248 -21.69 -41.07 -9.58
CA ASN A 248 -22.75 -40.99 -8.57
C ASN A 248 -22.81 -42.23 -7.68
N GLN A 249 -22.60 -43.44 -8.22
CA GLN A 249 -22.49 -44.67 -7.40
C GLN A 249 -21.27 -44.63 -6.46
N ILE A 250 -20.14 -44.04 -6.89
CA ILE A 250 -18.96 -43.85 -6.04
C ILE A 250 -19.24 -42.85 -4.92
N VAL A 251 -20.00 -41.78 -5.21
CA VAL A 251 -20.44 -40.79 -4.23
C VAL A 251 -21.40 -41.42 -3.21
N ASP A 252 -22.39 -42.22 -3.63
CA ASP A 252 -23.35 -42.84 -2.72
C ASP A 252 -22.73 -43.90 -1.79
N VAL A 253 -21.75 -44.67 -2.27
CA VAL A 253 -20.99 -45.62 -1.44
C VAL A 253 -20.11 -44.88 -0.40
N SER A 254 -19.70 -43.64 -0.69
CA SER A 254 -18.81 -42.85 0.18
C SER A 254 -19.50 -42.12 1.33
N ILE A 255 -20.84 -42.00 1.31
CA ILE A 255 -21.64 -41.32 2.36
C ILE A 255 -21.69 -42.13 3.67
N HIS A 256 -21.30 -43.42 3.65
CA HIS A 256 -21.41 -44.32 4.80
C HIS A 256 -20.06 -44.76 5.42
N GLY A 257 -18.94 -44.19 5.00
CA GLY A 257 -17.61 -44.53 5.54
C GLY A 257 -16.82 -43.31 6.03
N THR A 258 -16.11 -43.45 7.16
CA THR A 258 -15.13 -42.47 7.65
C THR A 258 -13.85 -42.55 6.81
N TYR A 259 -13.61 -41.56 5.94
CA TYR A 259 -12.36 -41.40 5.17
C TYR A 259 -11.76 -40.00 5.29
N ASP A 260 -10.46 -39.94 5.00
CA ASP A 260 -9.52 -38.82 5.18
C ASP A 260 -9.82 -37.60 4.28
N SER A 261 -9.30 -36.45 4.70
CA SER A 261 -9.44 -35.10 4.15
C SER A 261 -9.19 -34.97 2.64
N GLU A 262 -8.33 -35.81 2.07
CA GLU A 262 -7.98 -35.78 0.64
C GLU A 262 -9.08 -36.34 -0.27
N LEU A 263 -9.81 -37.38 0.17
CA LEU A 263 -10.95 -37.92 -0.59
C LEU A 263 -12.14 -36.95 -0.56
N LYS A 264 -12.30 -36.19 0.53
CA LYS A 264 -13.28 -35.08 0.62
C LYS A 264 -12.94 -33.94 -0.34
N ASN A 265 -11.65 -33.65 -0.51
CA ASN A 265 -11.18 -32.64 -1.47
C ASN A 265 -11.37 -33.10 -2.93
N LEU A 266 -11.13 -34.39 -3.23
CA LEU A 266 -11.40 -34.96 -4.55
C LEU A 266 -12.91 -34.96 -4.87
N ILE A 267 -13.77 -35.30 -3.91
CA ILE A 267 -15.23 -35.21 -4.05
C ILE A 267 -15.68 -33.75 -4.23
N LYS A 268 -15.04 -32.78 -3.55
CA LYS A 268 -15.29 -31.34 -3.76
C LYS A 268 -14.88 -30.90 -5.17
N LEU A 269 -13.72 -31.32 -5.65
CA LEU A 269 -13.22 -31.04 -7.01
C LEU A 269 -14.12 -31.66 -8.08
N LEU A 270 -14.57 -32.90 -7.90
CA LEU A 270 -15.51 -33.57 -8.81
C LEU A 270 -16.89 -32.92 -8.79
N LYS A 271 -17.38 -32.44 -7.64
CA LYS A 271 -18.61 -31.63 -7.55
C LYS A 271 -18.47 -30.26 -8.23
N ARG A 272 -17.29 -29.65 -8.16
CA ARG A 272 -16.95 -28.39 -8.87
C ARG A 272 -16.92 -28.60 -10.38
N TYR A 273 -16.32 -29.68 -10.84
CA TYR A 273 -16.30 -30.09 -12.25
C TYR A 273 -17.70 -30.44 -12.78
N ASN A 274 -18.54 -31.11 -11.97
CA ASN A 274 -19.94 -31.38 -12.33
C ASN A 274 -20.81 -30.10 -12.40
N ARG A 275 -20.48 -29.06 -11.63
CA ARG A 275 -21.17 -27.75 -11.67
C ARG A 275 -20.86 -26.95 -12.94
N GLU A 276 -19.68 -27.13 -13.53
CA GLU A 276 -19.33 -26.47 -14.81
C GLU A 276 -20.05 -27.10 -16.01
N ILE A 277 -20.42 -28.39 -15.92
CA ILE A 277 -21.21 -29.09 -16.95
C ILE A 277 -22.71 -28.84 -16.78
N LEU A 278 -23.19 -28.60 -15.55
CA LEU A 278 -24.59 -28.29 -15.22
C LEU A 278 -24.86 -26.78 -15.24
N ASN A 279 -24.55 -26.12 -16.36
CA ASN A 279 -25.22 -24.87 -16.71
C ASN A 279 -26.60 -25.23 -17.30
N HIS A 280 -27.66 -24.76 -16.62
CA HIS A 280 -29.09 -25.04 -16.83
C HIS A 280 -29.67 -26.18 -15.98
N ASP A 281 -29.79 -25.99 -14.67
CA ASP A 281 -31.09 -25.68 -14.06
C ASP A 281 -31.00 -25.57 -12.52
N LEU A 282 -31.77 -24.61 -12.02
CA LEU A 282 -31.88 -24.12 -10.65
C LEU A 282 -32.03 -25.22 -9.57
N ILE A 283 -31.01 -25.40 -8.75
CA ILE A 283 -31.18 -25.78 -7.34
C ILE A 283 -31.00 -24.50 -6.53
N PRO A 284 -31.94 -24.12 -5.64
CA PRO A 284 -31.76 -22.95 -4.81
C PRO A 284 -30.61 -23.24 -3.84
N LEU A 285 -29.45 -22.63 -4.09
CA LEU A 285 -28.38 -22.55 -3.11
C LEU A 285 -28.96 -21.89 -1.86
N SER A 286 -28.64 -22.42 -0.68
CA SER A 286 -28.92 -21.66 0.53
C SER A 286 -28.18 -20.32 0.45
N GLU A 287 -28.75 -19.28 1.05
CA GLU A 287 -28.18 -17.92 1.07
C GLU A 287 -26.68 -17.91 1.42
N ARG A 288 -26.32 -18.81 2.36
CA ARG A 288 -24.96 -19.09 2.82
C ARG A 288 -24.05 -19.73 1.77
N GLU A 289 -24.54 -20.68 0.97
CA GLU A 289 -23.77 -21.31 -0.12
C GLU A 289 -23.63 -20.38 -1.33
N PHE A 290 -24.57 -19.46 -1.51
CA PHE A 290 -24.51 -18.44 -2.57
C PHE A 290 -23.48 -17.36 -2.23
N LEU A 291 -23.42 -16.91 -0.97
CA LEU A 291 -22.38 -16.01 -0.49
C LEU A 291 -20.99 -16.65 -0.50
N ASP A 292 -20.85 -17.89 -0.03
CA ASP A 292 -19.59 -18.65 -0.16
C ASP A 292 -19.17 -18.75 -1.63
N TYR A 293 -20.09 -19.04 -2.55
CA TYR A 293 -19.82 -19.06 -3.98
C TYR A 293 -19.41 -17.69 -4.56
N LEU A 294 -20.09 -16.61 -4.19
CA LEU A 294 -19.78 -15.25 -4.66
C LEU A 294 -18.44 -14.75 -4.10
N MET A 295 -18.12 -15.09 -2.86
CA MET A 295 -16.89 -14.70 -2.17
C MET A 295 -15.72 -15.66 -2.44
N THR A 296 -15.91 -16.78 -3.13
CA THR A 296 -14.81 -17.71 -3.48
C THR A 296 -14.62 -17.91 -4.99
N GLY A 297 -15.51 -17.35 -5.82
CA GLY A 297 -15.80 -17.94 -7.13
C GLY A 297 -15.69 -17.09 -8.38
N ASN A 298 -15.60 -15.75 -8.37
CA ASN A 298 -15.40 -15.02 -9.64
C ASN A 298 -15.03 -13.54 -9.49
N ILE A 299 -13.79 -13.18 -9.84
CA ILE A 299 -13.38 -11.78 -10.12
C ILE A 299 -14.26 -11.16 -11.22
N HIS A 300 -14.89 -11.98 -12.08
CA HIS A 300 -15.78 -11.53 -13.15
C HIS A 300 -17.18 -11.09 -12.70
N ASN A 301 -17.59 -11.34 -11.45
CA ASN A 301 -18.93 -11.02 -10.94
C ASN A 301 -18.94 -10.01 -9.77
N LEU A 302 -17.86 -9.24 -9.59
CA LEU A 302 -17.70 -8.29 -8.47
C LEU A 302 -18.90 -7.34 -8.27
N ASN A 303 -19.51 -6.86 -9.35
CA ASN A 303 -20.70 -6.00 -9.26
C ASN A 303 -21.92 -6.76 -8.70
N GLN A 304 -22.10 -8.02 -9.06
CA GLN A 304 -23.18 -8.85 -8.52
C GLN A 304 -22.92 -9.16 -7.05
N THR A 305 -21.66 -9.42 -6.68
CA THR A 305 -21.26 -9.59 -5.27
C THR A 305 -21.54 -8.33 -4.46
N LEU A 306 -21.21 -7.14 -4.98
CA LEU A 306 -21.52 -5.88 -4.31
C LEU A 306 -23.03 -5.65 -4.17
N GLU A 307 -23.81 -5.83 -5.25
CA GLU A 307 -25.27 -5.69 -5.19
C GLU A 307 -25.88 -6.65 -4.17
N TYR A 308 -25.34 -7.86 -4.09
CA TYR A 308 -25.77 -8.83 -3.10
C TYR A 308 -25.43 -8.36 -1.68
N ILE A 309 -24.19 -7.93 -1.42
CA ILE A 309 -23.78 -7.32 -0.13
C ILE A 309 -24.69 -6.16 0.27
N LYS A 310 -25.12 -5.32 -0.69
CA LYS A 310 -26.04 -4.20 -0.43
C LYS A 310 -27.45 -4.65 -0.04
N LEU A 311 -27.90 -5.78 -0.56
CA LEU A 311 -29.25 -6.32 -0.32
C LEU A 311 -29.31 -7.23 0.91
N THR A 312 -28.18 -7.81 1.33
CA THR A 312 -28.09 -8.70 2.48
C THR A 312 -28.07 -7.89 3.79
N PRO A 313 -28.83 -8.30 4.82
CA PRO A 313 -28.75 -7.69 6.14
C PRO A 313 -27.32 -7.75 6.70
N LEU A 314 -26.85 -6.64 7.28
CA LEU A 314 -25.48 -6.52 7.79
C LEU A 314 -25.08 -7.66 8.73
N MET A 315 -25.98 -8.05 9.64
CA MET A 315 -25.70 -9.14 10.60
C MET A 315 -25.44 -10.48 9.93
N ASP A 316 -26.15 -10.80 8.84
CA ASP A 316 -25.96 -12.07 8.13
C ASP A 316 -24.57 -12.10 7.45
N ILE A 317 -24.09 -10.95 6.98
CA ILE A 317 -22.74 -10.81 6.41
C ILE A 317 -21.69 -10.99 7.51
N ILE A 318 -21.86 -10.33 8.66
CA ILE A 318 -20.93 -10.41 9.78
C ILE A 318 -20.84 -11.84 10.32
N ASP A 319 -21.98 -12.50 10.50
CA ASP A 319 -22.03 -13.90 10.93
C ASP A 319 -21.28 -14.78 9.93
N LEU A 320 -21.48 -14.57 8.63
CA LEU A 320 -20.78 -15.32 7.60
C LEU A 320 -19.27 -15.09 7.64
N ILE A 321 -18.81 -13.84 7.79
CA ILE A 321 -17.39 -13.53 7.91
C ILE A 321 -16.78 -14.26 9.11
N SER A 322 -17.44 -14.24 10.27
CA SER A 322 -16.95 -14.92 11.47
C SER A 322 -16.84 -16.44 11.31
N ILE A 323 -17.71 -17.05 10.50
CA ILE A 323 -17.68 -18.50 10.21
C ILE A 323 -16.48 -18.86 9.33
N TYR A 324 -16.17 -18.01 8.34
CA TYR A 324 -15.23 -18.34 7.26
C TYR A 324 -13.91 -17.56 7.33
N GLU A 325 -13.67 -16.75 8.36
CA GLU A 325 -12.41 -15.98 8.52
C GLU A 325 -11.15 -16.86 8.52
N SER A 326 -11.28 -18.14 8.90
CA SER A 326 -10.19 -19.13 8.87
C SER A 326 -9.92 -19.73 7.49
N SER A 327 -10.82 -19.51 6.52
CA SER A 327 -10.66 -19.96 5.14
C SER A 327 -9.82 -18.95 4.37
N VAL A 328 -8.60 -19.35 3.99
CA VAL A 328 -7.65 -18.52 3.21
C VAL A 328 -8.33 -17.92 1.97
N VAL A 329 -8.98 -18.76 1.15
CA VAL A 329 -9.65 -18.32 -0.08
C VAL A 329 -10.77 -17.30 0.18
N PHE A 330 -11.54 -17.49 1.26
CA PHE A 330 -12.60 -16.54 1.60
C PHE A 330 -12.01 -15.19 2.02
N LYS A 331 -10.96 -15.25 2.86
CA LYS A 331 -10.27 -14.10 3.39
C LYS A 331 -9.65 -13.25 2.29
N ASP A 332 -8.95 -13.86 1.35
CA ASP A 332 -8.29 -13.14 0.24
C ASP A 332 -9.31 -12.40 -0.63
N ASN A 333 -10.43 -13.04 -0.93
CA ASN A 333 -11.50 -12.43 -1.70
C ASN A 333 -12.22 -11.33 -0.92
N LEU A 334 -12.48 -11.52 0.38
CA LEU A 334 -13.03 -10.48 1.24
C LEU A 334 -12.11 -9.26 1.28
N ILE A 335 -10.81 -9.47 1.47
CA ILE A 335 -9.81 -8.41 1.44
C ILE A 335 -9.86 -7.66 0.11
N TYR A 336 -9.88 -8.39 -1.01
CA TYR A 336 -9.94 -7.81 -2.35
C TYR A 336 -11.24 -7.04 -2.62
N ILE A 337 -12.38 -7.52 -2.15
CA ILE A 337 -13.68 -6.84 -2.25
C ILE A 337 -13.67 -5.56 -1.41
N CYS A 338 -13.18 -5.64 -0.17
CA CYS A 338 -13.03 -4.48 0.70
C CYS A 338 -12.09 -3.44 0.08
N TRP A 339 -11.03 -3.86 -0.63
CA TRP A 339 -10.16 -2.95 -1.37
C TRP A 339 -10.91 -2.21 -2.48
N LEU A 340 -11.55 -2.96 -3.38
CA LEU A 340 -12.18 -2.41 -4.57
C LEU A 340 -13.35 -1.49 -4.23
N PHE A 341 -14.16 -1.88 -3.24
CA PHE A 341 -15.39 -1.22 -2.87
C PHE A 341 -15.27 -0.42 -1.56
N ARG A 342 -14.05 -0.04 -1.17
CA ARG A 342 -13.75 0.71 0.06
C ARG A 342 -14.44 2.06 0.22
N TYR A 343 -15.14 2.56 -0.80
CA TYR A 343 -15.91 3.81 -0.74
C TYR A 343 -17.42 3.57 -0.64
N GLU A 344 -17.86 2.30 -0.69
CA GLU A 344 -19.28 1.95 -0.60
C GLU A 344 -19.71 1.90 0.88
N GLU A 345 -20.85 2.52 1.19
CA GLU A 345 -21.37 2.62 2.56
C GLU A 345 -21.57 1.25 3.22
N CYS A 346 -21.97 0.23 2.44
CA CYS A 346 -22.13 -1.13 2.95
C CYS A 346 -20.80 -1.74 3.43
N ILE A 347 -19.69 -1.44 2.75
CA ILE A 347 -18.36 -1.90 3.16
C ILE A 347 -17.93 -1.17 4.43
N HIS A 348 -18.16 0.14 4.53
CA HIS A 348 -17.90 0.87 5.78
C HIS A 348 -18.70 0.30 6.95
N ALA A 349 -19.98 -0.03 6.73
CA ALA A 349 -20.84 -0.62 7.76
C ALA A 349 -20.30 -1.99 8.24
N ILE A 350 -19.77 -2.82 7.33
CA ILE A 350 -19.14 -4.10 7.66
C ILE A 350 -17.86 -3.88 8.49
N LEU A 351 -16.92 -3.06 8.00
CA LEU A 351 -15.62 -2.88 8.64
C LEU A 351 -15.73 -2.23 10.04
N ASN A 352 -16.76 -1.40 10.26
CA ASN A 352 -17.00 -0.72 11.52
C ASN A 352 -17.94 -1.45 12.46
N HIS A 353 -18.40 -2.64 12.09
CA HIS A 353 -19.26 -3.43 12.97
C HIS A 353 -18.47 -3.90 14.20
N GLU A 354 -19.10 -3.88 15.37
CA GLU A 354 -18.47 -4.23 16.65
C GLU A 354 -17.96 -5.69 16.67
N MET A 355 -18.67 -6.59 15.99
CA MET A 355 -18.32 -8.01 15.87
C MET A 355 -17.32 -8.33 14.75
N PHE A 356 -16.92 -7.35 13.93
CA PHE A 356 -15.93 -7.58 12.88
C PHE A 356 -14.53 -7.76 13.50
N SER A 357 -13.81 -8.83 13.14
CA SER A 357 -12.47 -9.11 13.70
C SER A 357 -11.50 -7.95 13.45
N ASN A 358 -10.84 -7.49 14.52
CA ASN A 358 -9.81 -6.45 14.41
C ASN A 358 -8.57 -6.98 13.69
N GLU A 359 -8.22 -8.26 13.88
CA GLU A 359 -7.11 -8.93 13.19
C GLU A 359 -7.35 -8.93 11.68
N LEU A 360 -8.56 -9.30 11.26
CA LEU A 360 -8.95 -9.30 9.86
C LEU A 360 -8.96 -7.88 9.27
N LEU A 361 -9.45 -6.89 10.01
CA LEU A 361 -9.44 -5.49 9.60
C LEU A 361 -8.03 -4.97 9.39
N ILE A 362 -7.12 -5.33 10.29
CA ILE A 362 -5.70 -5.00 10.19
C ILE A 362 -5.07 -5.65 8.95
N GLU A 363 -5.37 -6.91 8.69
CA GLU A 363 -4.89 -7.58 7.47
C GLU A 363 -5.40 -6.89 6.19
N ILE A 364 -6.68 -6.50 6.16
CA ILE A 364 -7.25 -5.68 5.08
C ILE A 364 -6.46 -4.38 4.92
N ILE A 365 -6.14 -3.69 6.02
CA ILE A 365 -5.39 -2.44 6.00
C ILE A 365 -4.00 -2.62 5.41
N TYR A 366 -3.24 -3.61 5.86
CA TYR A 366 -1.87 -3.79 5.40
C TYR A 366 -1.80 -4.38 3.99
N TYR A 367 -2.74 -5.25 3.61
CA TYR A 367 -2.85 -5.72 2.23
C TYR A 367 -3.09 -4.55 1.27
N ASN A 368 -4.07 -3.70 1.59
CA ASN A 368 -4.42 -2.52 0.80
C ASN A 368 -3.28 -1.49 0.77
N TYR A 369 -2.56 -1.32 1.88
CA TYR A 369 -1.35 -0.50 1.95
C TYR A 369 -0.27 -1.02 0.98
N GLY A 370 -0.06 -2.33 0.94
CA GLY A 370 0.84 -2.97 -0.01
C GLY A 370 0.46 -2.67 -1.45
N HIS A 371 -0.82 -2.86 -1.81
CA HIS A 371 -1.34 -2.51 -3.14
C HIS A 371 -1.21 -1.02 -3.47
N TRP A 372 -1.45 -0.14 -2.50
CA TRP A 372 -1.33 1.30 -2.68
C TRP A 372 0.10 1.71 -3.05
N ILE A 373 1.09 1.17 -2.32
CA ILE A 373 2.52 1.42 -2.58
C ILE A 373 2.97 0.82 -3.90
N LEU A 374 2.51 -0.39 -4.24
CA LEU A 374 2.86 -1.05 -5.51
C LEU A 374 2.43 -0.24 -6.74
N ASN A 375 1.38 0.57 -6.59
CA ASN A 375 0.91 1.51 -7.61
C ASN A 375 1.67 2.85 -7.62
N GLY A 376 2.72 3.01 -6.80
CA GLY A 376 3.58 4.19 -6.76
C GLY A 376 2.98 5.38 -5.99
N ASN A 377 1.95 5.15 -5.18
CA ASN A 377 1.32 6.20 -4.38
C ASN A 377 2.05 6.41 -3.04
N ASP A 378 1.84 7.58 -2.42
CA ASP A 378 2.49 7.94 -1.15
C ASP A 378 1.91 7.16 0.04
N ALA A 379 2.78 6.63 0.89
CA ALA A 379 2.38 5.84 2.06
C ALA A 379 1.56 6.64 3.10
N GLU A 380 1.86 7.92 3.28
CA GLU A 380 1.17 8.80 4.23
C GLU A 380 -0.25 9.14 3.76
N ASP A 381 -0.45 9.22 2.44
CA ASP A 381 -1.76 9.42 1.82
C ASP A 381 -2.67 8.22 2.04
N TYR A 382 -2.11 7.00 2.07
CA TYR A 382 -2.88 5.79 2.32
C TYR A 382 -3.55 5.81 3.69
N PHE A 383 -2.76 5.91 4.76
CA PHE A 383 -3.32 5.85 6.11
C PHE A 383 -4.25 7.02 6.39
N SER A 384 -3.92 8.21 5.89
CA SER A 384 -4.82 9.38 5.96
C SER A 384 -6.16 9.15 5.26
N SER A 385 -6.16 8.43 4.14
CA SER A 385 -7.38 8.09 3.41
C SER A 385 -8.12 6.94 4.09
N PHE A 386 -7.40 5.95 4.61
CA PHE A 386 -7.98 4.76 5.19
C PHE A 386 -8.69 5.05 6.52
N THR A 387 -8.16 5.97 7.33
CA THR A 387 -8.82 6.40 8.57
C THR A 387 -10.21 6.98 8.33
N LEU A 388 -10.51 7.48 7.11
CA LEU A 388 -11.86 7.95 6.77
C LEU A 388 -12.89 6.81 6.68
N PHE A 389 -12.44 5.56 6.53
CA PHE A 389 -13.32 4.39 6.41
C PHE A 389 -13.52 3.67 7.74
N ILE A 390 -12.72 3.99 8.76
CA ILE A 390 -12.87 3.45 10.11
C ILE A 390 -13.57 4.51 10.98
N SER A 391 -14.50 4.10 11.82
CA SER A 391 -15.16 4.98 12.78
C SER A 391 -14.26 5.27 13.99
N PRO A 392 -14.52 6.36 14.73
CA PRO A 392 -13.82 6.62 15.99
C PRO A 392 -13.90 5.45 16.97
N GLU A 393 -15.08 4.80 17.08
CA GLU A 393 -15.32 3.67 17.97
C GLU A 393 -14.48 2.45 17.57
N LYS A 394 -14.45 2.14 16.27
CA LYS A 394 -13.66 1.02 15.76
C LYS A 394 -12.17 1.28 15.90
N SER A 395 -11.73 2.52 15.68
CA SER A 395 -10.34 2.94 15.92
C SER A 395 -9.94 2.76 17.39
N LYS A 396 -10.83 3.13 18.32
CA LYS A 396 -10.64 2.91 19.76
C LYS A 396 -10.51 1.42 20.07
N GLN A 397 -11.45 0.61 19.57
CA GLN A 397 -11.46 -0.84 19.79
C GLN A 397 -10.14 -1.48 19.35
N ILE A 398 -9.70 -1.16 18.13
CA ILE A 398 -8.45 -1.63 17.55
C ILE A 398 -7.23 -1.23 18.42
N LEU A 399 -7.17 0.03 18.89
CA LEU A 399 -6.08 0.54 19.72
C LEU A 399 -5.96 -0.17 21.07
N ILE A 400 -7.07 -0.65 21.62
CA ILE A 400 -7.14 -1.31 22.93
C ILE A 400 -6.88 -2.81 22.80
N GLU A 401 -7.52 -3.46 21.82
CA GLU A 401 -7.59 -4.91 21.73
C GLU A 401 -6.41 -5.52 20.95
N THR A 402 -5.75 -4.78 20.06
CA THR A 402 -4.73 -5.36 19.18
C THR A 402 -3.28 -5.06 19.60
N GLU A 403 -2.55 -6.09 20.02
CA GLU A 403 -1.12 -6.02 20.37
C GLU A 403 -0.23 -5.54 19.21
N MET A 404 -0.55 -5.90 17.96
CA MET A 404 0.27 -5.54 16.79
C MET A 404 0.42 -4.03 16.61
N ILE A 405 -0.58 -3.26 17.03
CA ILE A 405 -0.60 -1.80 16.88
C ILE A 405 0.26 -1.12 17.92
N LYS A 406 0.48 -1.76 19.07
CA LYS A 406 1.49 -1.31 20.03
C LYS A 406 2.90 -1.36 19.43
N ALA A 407 3.13 -2.22 18.43
CA ALA A 407 4.40 -2.31 17.69
C ALA A 407 4.48 -1.35 16.49
N ASP A 408 3.36 -1.05 15.81
CA ASP A 408 3.32 -0.05 14.72
C ASP A 408 2.82 1.32 15.19
N LEU A 409 3.78 2.11 15.68
CA LEU A 409 3.52 3.46 16.19
C LEU A 409 2.92 4.40 15.13
N ASN A 410 3.26 4.25 13.85
CA ASN A 410 2.72 5.15 12.83
C ASN A 410 1.24 4.88 12.63
N PHE A 411 0.85 3.61 12.52
CA PHE A 411 -0.55 3.25 12.36
C PHE A 411 -1.37 3.61 13.61
N ALA A 412 -0.82 3.38 14.81
CA ALA A 412 -1.44 3.83 16.06
C ALA A 412 -1.74 5.33 16.05
N LEU A 413 -0.80 6.16 15.59
CA LEU A 413 -1.00 7.61 15.51
C LEU A 413 -2.11 8.02 14.54
N PHE A 414 -2.27 7.30 13.44
CA PHE A 414 -3.39 7.50 12.51
C PHE A 414 -4.73 7.12 13.16
N LEU A 415 -4.79 6.04 13.94
CA LEU A 415 -5.99 5.69 14.69
C LEU A 415 -6.30 6.71 15.78
N PHE A 416 -5.29 7.23 16.49
CA PHE A 416 -5.47 8.32 17.45
C PHE A 416 -5.99 9.59 16.79
N SER A 417 -5.58 9.85 15.54
CA SER A 417 -6.12 10.98 14.76
C SER A 417 -7.57 10.80 14.32
N ASN A 418 -8.15 9.63 14.53
CA ASN A 418 -9.53 9.37 14.18
C ASN A 418 -10.46 9.38 15.41
N LEU A 419 -9.91 9.49 16.62
CA LEU A 419 -10.71 9.52 17.84
C LEU A 419 -11.31 10.91 18.08
N ASP A 420 -12.60 10.96 18.36
CA ASP A 420 -13.27 12.15 18.88
C ASP A 420 -13.02 12.31 20.39
N GLU A 421 -13.51 13.41 20.97
CA GLU A 421 -13.34 13.72 22.40
C GLU A 421 -13.88 12.61 23.30
N LYS A 422 -15.04 12.05 22.96
CA LYS A 422 -15.68 10.98 23.73
C LYS A 422 -14.84 9.70 23.70
N ASN A 423 -14.40 9.27 22.52
CA ASN A 423 -13.61 8.04 22.35
C ASN A 423 -12.20 8.17 22.92
N LEU A 424 -11.60 9.37 22.89
CA LEU A 424 -10.35 9.65 23.61
C LEU A 424 -10.54 9.47 25.11
N ASP A 425 -11.59 10.04 25.69
CA ASP A 425 -11.87 9.89 27.11
C ASP A 425 -12.05 8.42 27.52
N GLU A 426 -12.86 7.68 26.77
CA GLU A 426 -13.07 6.25 27.02
C GLU A 426 -11.77 5.45 26.89
N PHE A 427 -10.96 5.72 25.85
CA PHE A 427 -9.66 5.08 25.64
C PHE A 427 -8.72 5.24 26.85
N PHE A 428 -8.56 6.47 27.34
CA PHE A 428 -7.66 6.73 28.47
C PHE A 428 -8.21 6.19 29.80
N VAL A 429 -9.52 6.07 29.96
CA VAL A 429 -10.14 5.41 31.13
C VAL A 429 -9.89 3.90 31.09
N GLU A 430 -10.01 3.27 29.93
CA GLU A 430 -9.84 1.82 29.77
C GLU A 430 -8.39 1.34 29.99
N LEU A 431 -7.39 2.20 29.74
CA LEU A 431 -5.98 1.83 29.91
C LEU A 431 -5.52 1.62 31.36
N ASN A 432 -6.34 1.93 32.38
CA ASN A 432 -6.12 1.74 33.83
C ASN A 432 -4.87 2.40 34.45
N ASP A 433 -3.83 2.69 33.66
CA ASP A 433 -2.57 3.31 34.05
C ASP A 433 -2.29 4.53 33.15
N LEU A 434 -2.93 5.64 33.51
CA LEU A 434 -2.79 6.92 32.82
C LEU A 434 -1.33 7.41 32.81
N GLU A 435 -0.56 7.11 33.85
CA GLU A 435 0.83 7.54 33.99
C GLU A 435 1.72 6.87 32.95
N THR A 436 1.70 5.53 32.91
CA THR A 436 2.45 4.75 31.90
C THR A 436 2.02 5.11 30.48
N THR A 437 0.73 5.39 30.28
CA THR A 437 0.19 5.79 28.99
C THR A 437 0.74 7.15 28.53
N VAL A 438 0.73 8.16 29.40
CA VAL A 438 1.29 9.48 29.09
C VAL A 438 2.79 9.39 28.79
N GLU A 439 3.54 8.60 29.56
CA GLU A 439 4.97 8.37 29.31
C GLU A 439 5.20 7.67 27.95
N MET A 440 4.37 6.68 27.60
CA MET A 440 4.42 6.01 26.30
C MET A 440 4.18 7.01 25.16
N PHE A 441 3.14 7.84 25.23
CA PHE A 441 2.88 8.86 24.22
C PHE A 441 4.02 9.88 24.10
N CYS A 442 4.58 10.34 25.22
CA CYS A 442 5.76 11.21 25.19
C CYS A 442 6.92 10.52 24.44
N ARG A 443 7.19 9.24 24.71
CA ARG A 443 8.23 8.48 23.98
C ARG A 443 7.93 8.35 22.49
N ILE A 444 6.69 8.02 22.12
CA ILE A 444 6.24 7.91 20.73
C ILE A 444 6.41 9.26 20.01
N PHE A 445 5.89 10.35 20.58
CA PHE A 445 5.99 11.67 19.97
C PHE A 445 7.43 12.19 19.92
N MET A 446 8.29 11.78 20.85
CA MET A 446 9.72 12.10 20.80
C MET A 446 10.45 11.40 19.65
N MET A 447 9.97 10.22 19.22
CA MET A 447 10.45 9.51 18.04
C MET A 447 9.93 10.11 16.72
N LEU A 448 8.82 10.83 16.76
CA LEU A 448 8.35 11.60 15.61
C LEU A 448 9.28 12.79 15.34
N GLY A 449 9.44 13.14 14.07
CA GLY A 449 10.06 14.41 13.69
C GLY A 449 9.12 15.59 13.97
N ASP A 450 9.69 16.77 14.21
CA ASP A 450 8.94 17.98 14.61
C ASP A 450 7.73 18.26 13.69
N LYS A 451 7.92 18.14 12.38
CA LYS A 451 6.85 18.34 11.39
C LYS A 451 5.70 17.33 11.50
N LYS A 452 6.01 16.07 11.87
CA LYS A 452 4.99 15.01 12.01
C LYS A 452 4.17 15.21 13.26
N MET A 453 4.83 15.58 14.36
CA MET A 453 4.14 15.92 15.61
C MET A 453 3.23 17.14 15.41
N GLU A 454 3.78 18.20 14.80
CA GLU A 454 3.02 19.39 14.42
C GLU A 454 1.78 19.00 13.59
N HIS A 455 1.98 18.29 12.49
CA HIS A 455 0.87 17.85 11.64
C HIS A 455 -0.19 17.00 12.37
N LEU A 456 0.23 16.12 13.28
CA LEU A 456 -0.67 15.28 14.07
C LEU A 456 -1.58 16.11 14.97
N PHE A 457 -1.01 17.01 15.78
CA PHE A 457 -1.82 17.82 16.70
C PHE A 457 -2.69 18.85 15.98
N LEU A 458 -2.26 19.31 14.80
CA LEU A 458 -3.05 20.24 14.01
C LEU A 458 -4.21 19.58 13.27
N LYS A 459 -4.04 18.33 12.84
CA LYS A 459 -5.17 17.52 12.37
C LYS A 459 -6.14 17.18 13.50
N ASN A 460 -5.66 17.14 14.75
CA ASN A 460 -6.43 16.63 15.90
C ASN A 460 -6.41 17.59 17.09
N PRO A 461 -7.13 18.72 17.02
CA PRO A 461 -7.19 19.68 18.12
C PRO A 461 -7.68 19.08 19.45
N HIS A 462 -8.59 18.10 19.38
CA HIS A 462 -9.09 17.38 20.56
C HIS A 462 -7.99 16.54 21.21
N LEU A 463 -7.25 15.74 20.43
CA LEU A 463 -6.10 14.96 20.92
C LEU A 463 -5.07 15.88 21.58
N TYR A 464 -4.75 17.01 20.94
CA TYR A 464 -3.85 18.01 21.52
C TYR A 464 -4.35 18.52 22.87
N SER A 465 -5.59 19.04 22.90
CA SER A 465 -6.18 19.64 24.09
C SER A 465 -6.24 18.62 25.24
N TYR A 466 -6.62 17.40 24.91
CA TYR A 466 -6.67 16.28 25.84
C TYR A 466 -5.29 15.96 26.41
N PHE A 467 -4.33 15.71 25.53
CA PHE A 467 -2.97 15.32 25.91
C PHE A 467 -2.28 16.40 26.74
N MET A 468 -2.42 17.68 26.34
CA MET A 468 -1.89 18.82 27.09
C MET A 468 -2.54 18.97 28.46
N ASN A 469 -3.84 18.70 28.59
CA ASN A 469 -4.52 18.71 29.88
C ASN A 469 -4.02 17.58 30.79
N LYS A 470 -3.90 16.36 30.29
CA LYS A 470 -3.38 15.22 31.08
C LYS A 470 -1.91 15.40 31.46
N MET A 471 -1.07 15.94 30.58
CA MET A 471 0.34 16.22 30.91
C MET A 471 0.50 17.21 32.07
N LYS A 472 -0.50 18.05 32.37
CA LYS A 472 -0.44 18.95 33.54
C LYS A 472 -0.31 18.18 34.86
N ASP A 473 -0.87 16.98 34.91
CA ASP A 473 -0.85 16.12 36.10
C ASP A 473 0.51 15.42 36.28
N PHE A 474 1.33 15.34 35.22
CA PHE A 474 2.61 14.59 35.19
C PHE A 474 3.85 15.46 34.90
N LYS A 475 3.76 16.80 35.06
CA LYS A 475 4.83 17.76 34.70
C LYS A 475 6.20 17.50 35.35
N ASN A 476 6.25 16.71 36.43
CA ASN A 476 7.48 16.41 37.15
C ASN A 476 8.23 15.17 36.63
N LYS A 477 7.66 14.43 35.65
CA LYS A 477 8.29 13.25 35.06
C LYS A 477 9.32 13.64 34.00
N GLU A 478 10.44 12.91 33.96
CA GLU A 478 11.57 13.21 33.08
C GLU A 478 11.17 13.17 31.60
N GLU A 479 10.42 12.16 31.17
CA GLU A 479 9.93 12.02 29.79
C GLU A 479 9.02 13.18 29.38
N VAL A 480 8.15 13.62 30.28
CA VAL A 480 7.23 14.75 30.04
C VAL A 480 8.02 16.06 29.94
N ILE A 481 8.98 16.28 30.84
CA ILE A 481 9.86 17.45 30.81
C ILE A 481 10.64 17.49 29.49
N ASN A 482 11.21 16.37 29.07
CA ASN A 482 11.97 16.25 27.83
C ASN A 482 11.09 16.55 26.61
N PHE A 483 9.87 16.02 26.59
CA PHE A 483 8.88 16.30 25.54
C PHE A 483 8.52 17.78 25.48
N LEU A 484 8.12 18.38 26.60
CA LEU A 484 7.73 19.78 26.68
C LEU A 484 8.89 20.72 26.29
N THR A 485 10.11 20.38 26.66
CA THR A 485 11.30 21.16 26.32
C THR A 485 11.65 21.06 24.84
N LYS A 486 11.60 19.86 24.25
CA LYS A 486 11.90 19.67 22.82
C LYS A 486 10.91 20.44 21.94
N TYR A 487 9.63 20.41 22.31
CA TYR A 487 8.55 20.90 21.47
C TYR A 487 7.95 22.22 21.92
N GLU A 488 8.54 22.91 22.91
CA GLU A 488 8.02 24.14 23.50
C GLU A 488 7.52 25.15 22.47
N LYS A 489 8.35 25.46 21.46
CA LYS A 489 7.99 26.41 20.40
C LYS A 489 6.80 25.97 19.56
N THR A 490 6.77 24.70 19.17
CA THR A 490 5.69 24.12 18.37
C THR A 490 4.39 24.13 19.16
N LEU A 491 4.41 23.69 20.42
CA LEU A 491 3.23 23.68 21.30
C LEU A 491 2.70 25.10 21.54
N MET A 492 3.59 26.08 21.81
CA MET A 492 3.19 27.48 21.95
C MET A 492 2.52 28.05 20.69
N GLN A 493 3.01 27.67 19.51
CA GLN A 493 2.38 28.07 18.25
C GLN A 493 1.00 27.43 18.09
N ILE A 494 0.86 26.13 18.38
CA ILE A 494 -0.43 25.42 18.32
C ILE A 494 -1.43 26.07 19.29
N ASP A 495 -1.05 26.29 20.55
CA ASP A 495 -1.87 26.96 21.58
C ASP A 495 -2.35 28.33 21.10
N LYS A 496 -1.43 29.14 20.58
CA LYS A 496 -1.76 30.48 20.07
C LYS A 496 -2.82 30.40 18.97
N ILE A 497 -2.65 29.48 18.03
CA ILE A 497 -3.59 29.35 16.90
C ILE A 497 -4.97 28.90 17.38
N PHE A 498 -5.03 27.99 18.36
CA PHE A 498 -6.30 27.53 18.93
C PHE A 498 -7.04 28.65 19.67
N VAL A 499 -6.35 29.45 20.49
CA VAL A 499 -6.95 30.62 21.14
C VAL A 499 -7.53 31.59 20.10
N LEU A 500 -6.76 31.90 19.06
CA LEU A 500 -7.22 32.78 17.99
C LEU A 500 -8.42 32.20 17.24
N SER A 501 -8.46 30.89 17.00
CA SER A 501 -9.59 30.24 16.35
C SER A 501 -10.87 30.36 17.18
N ASP A 502 -10.77 30.16 18.49
CA ASP A 502 -11.91 30.22 19.40
C ASP A 502 -12.42 31.67 19.53
N GLU A 503 -11.54 32.67 19.55
CA GLU A 503 -11.92 34.11 19.53
C GLU A 503 -12.69 34.51 18.27
N ILE A 504 -12.31 34.00 17.09
CA ILE A 504 -13.02 34.28 15.83
C ILE A 504 -14.37 33.59 15.83
N ILE A 505 -14.40 32.33 16.26
CA ILE A 505 -15.64 31.55 16.40
C ILE A 505 -16.60 32.30 17.31
N GLU A 506 -16.18 32.70 18.51
CA GLU A 506 -17.03 33.44 19.45
C GLU A 506 -17.51 34.79 18.90
N ARG A 507 -16.63 35.52 18.19
CA ARG A 507 -16.95 36.85 17.64
C ARG A 507 -17.94 36.79 16.48
N PHE A 508 -17.93 35.72 15.69
CA PHE A 508 -18.65 35.66 14.41
C PHE A 508 -19.60 34.46 14.24
N GLN A 509 -19.73 33.55 15.21
CA GLN A 509 -20.71 32.45 15.15
C GLN A 509 -22.10 32.90 15.62
N HIS A 510 -22.82 33.63 14.79
CA HIS A 510 -24.27 33.73 14.93
C HIS A 510 -24.92 33.57 13.55
N THR A 511 -25.58 32.42 13.36
CA THR A 511 -26.43 31.98 12.22
C THR A 511 -25.72 31.22 11.08
N ASN A 512 -26.25 30.04 10.74
CA ASN A 512 -25.96 29.25 9.52
C ASN A 512 -26.52 29.93 8.25
N GLU A 513 -26.89 31.21 8.34
CA GLU A 513 -27.40 32.00 7.24
C GLU A 513 -26.21 32.69 6.57
N ILE A 514 -26.25 32.82 5.24
CA ILE A 514 -25.23 33.56 4.49
C ILE A 514 -25.16 34.96 5.12
N PRO A 515 -24.01 35.39 5.67
CA PRO A 515 -23.91 36.70 6.29
C PRO A 515 -24.29 37.78 5.29
N GLU A 516 -24.96 38.85 5.73
CA GLU A 516 -25.14 40.02 4.88
C GLU A 516 -23.77 40.51 4.36
N PRO A 517 -23.68 41.11 3.15
CA PRO A 517 -22.40 41.45 2.51
C PRO A 517 -21.43 42.24 3.41
N ASN A 518 -21.95 43.13 4.25
CA ASN A 518 -21.14 43.92 5.18
C ASN A 518 -20.59 43.06 6.32
N THR A 519 -21.37 42.10 6.83
CA THR A 519 -20.99 41.18 7.91
C THR A 519 -19.95 40.14 7.43
N TYR A 520 -20.04 39.72 6.17
CA TYR A 520 -19.03 38.84 5.54
C TYR A 520 -17.66 39.54 5.44
N SER A 521 -17.68 40.85 5.17
CA SER A 521 -16.49 41.68 5.06
C SER A 521 -15.77 41.80 6.41
N ASP A 522 -16.49 42.18 7.47
CA ASP A 522 -15.94 42.28 8.83
C ASP A 522 -15.40 40.93 9.33
N ARG A 523 -16.05 39.83 8.97
CA ARG A 523 -15.60 38.47 9.29
C ARG A 523 -14.28 38.12 8.62
N LEU A 524 -14.18 38.31 7.30
CA LEU A 524 -12.95 38.06 6.55
C LEU A 524 -11.78 38.89 7.11
N PHE A 525 -12.04 40.16 7.43
CA PHE A 525 -11.04 41.03 8.04
C PHE A 525 -10.63 40.53 9.42
N GLY A 526 -11.59 40.11 10.25
CA GLY A 526 -11.33 39.48 11.54
C GLY A 526 -10.44 38.25 11.42
N ILE A 527 -10.76 37.34 10.49
CA ILE A 527 -9.95 36.15 10.21
C ILE A 527 -8.53 36.52 9.78
N LEU A 528 -8.38 37.45 8.83
CA LEU A 528 -7.08 37.90 8.33
C LEU A 528 -6.24 38.57 9.42
N ASN A 529 -6.87 39.38 10.28
CA ASN A 529 -6.20 40.09 11.37
C ASN A 529 -5.60 39.12 12.39
N GLU A 530 -6.32 38.05 12.71
CA GLU A 530 -5.81 37.01 13.60
C GLU A 530 -4.77 36.13 12.90
N LEU A 531 -4.97 35.77 11.62
CA LEU A 531 -4.01 34.99 10.84
C LEU A 531 -2.64 35.65 10.75
N ILE A 532 -2.59 36.98 10.64
CA ILE A 532 -1.32 37.74 10.55
C ILE A 532 -0.52 37.66 11.86
N LYS A 533 -1.17 37.40 13.01
CA LYS A 533 -0.49 37.18 14.29
C LYS A 533 0.21 35.82 14.35
N ILE A 534 0.00 34.92 13.38
CA ILE A 534 0.58 33.58 13.33
C ILE A 534 1.85 33.60 12.47
N ASP A 535 2.97 33.12 13.03
CA ASP A 535 4.28 33.13 12.35
C ASP A 535 4.24 32.35 11.02
N ASN A 536 3.53 31.22 11.01
CA ASN A 536 3.30 30.39 9.85
C ASN A 536 1.84 30.50 9.40
N ILE A 537 1.52 31.50 8.58
CA ILE A 537 0.14 31.78 8.16
C ILE A 537 -0.48 30.58 7.42
N GLY A 538 0.29 29.86 6.60
CA GLY A 538 -0.20 28.66 5.91
C GLY A 538 -0.64 27.55 6.87
N LEU A 539 0.03 27.46 8.03
CA LEU A 539 -0.39 26.58 9.12
C LEU A 539 -1.69 27.06 9.77
N GLY A 540 -1.78 28.36 10.05
CA GLY A 540 -2.97 29.00 10.62
C GLY A 540 -4.22 28.75 9.78
N ILE A 541 -4.13 28.86 8.46
CA ILE A 541 -5.25 28.61 7.54
C ILE A 541 -5.74 27.16 7.65
N LYS A 542 -4.84 26.17 7.65
CA LYS A 542 -5.24 24.76 7.78
C LYS A 542 -5.96 24.49 9.10
N ILE A 543 -5.53 25.13 10.18
CA ILE A 543 -6.13 24.96 11.50
C ILE A 543 -7.49 25.62 11.56
N PHE A 544 -7.61 26.82 11.02
CA PHE A 544 -8.87 27.54 10.94
C PHE A 544 -9.90 26.74 10.12
N GLU A 545 -9.47 26.07 9.05
CA GLU A 545 -10.31 25.13 8.31
C GLU A 545 -10.77 23.95 9.18
N ASN A 546 -9.85 23.26 9.85
CA ASN A 546 -10.18 22.11 10.70
C ASN A 546 -11.09 22.47 11.89
N LYS A 547 -10.95 23.67 12.45
CA LYS A 547 -11.76 24.20 13.56
C LYS A 547 -13.12 24.76 13.11
N GLY A 548 -13.42 24.77 11.81
CA GLY A 548 -14.66 25.36 11.29
C GLY A 548 -14.70 26.88 11.43
N VAL A 549 -13.55 27.54 11.46
CA VAL A 549 -13.44 29.01 11.43
C VAL A 549 -13.86 29.54 10.06
N PHE A 550 -13.69 28.77 8.98
CA PHE A 550 -14.26 29.13 7.69
C PHE A 550 -15.68 28.55 7.57
N LEU A 551 -16.64 29.38 7.16
CA LEU A 551 -18.01 28.94 6.90
C LEU A 551 -18.08 28.09 5.62
N HIS A 552 -17.31 28.50 4.61
CA HIS A 552 -17.31 27.89 3.28
C HIS A 552 -15.90 27.82 2.69
N ARG A 553 -15.71 26.93 1.71
CA ARG A 553 -14.42 26.74 1.02
C ARG A 553 -13.96 27.99 0.29
N GLU A 554 -14.88 28.77 -0.26
CA GLU A 554 -14.62 30.02 -0.96
C GLU A 554 -13.99 31.08 -0.04
N GLU A 555 -14.43 31.13 1.22
CA GLU A 555 -13.87 32.02 2.25
C GLU A 555 -12.40 31.66 2.51
N ARG A 556 -12.12 30.37 2.69
CA ARG A 556 -10.76 29.84 2.86
C ARG A 556 -9.89 30.14 1.64
N ASP A 557 -10.39 29.89 0.44
CA ASP A 557 -9.65 30.10 -0.81
C ASP A 557 -9.37 31.58 -1.06
N LEU A 558 -10.29 32.49 -0.68
CA LEU A 558 -10.08 33.92 -0.75
C LEU A 558 -8.99 34.37 0.23
N VAL A 559 -9.06 33.93 1.49
CA VAL A 559 -8.04 34.22 2.51
C VAL A 559 -6.67 33.70 2.08
N GLN A 560 -6.60 32.48 1.54
CA GLN A 560 -5.36 31.91 1.01
C GLN A 560 -4.78 32.77 -0.13
N LYS A 561 -5.61 33.17 -1.10
CA LYS A 561 -5.18 34.05 -2.20
C LYS A 561 -4.63 35.39 -1.72
N ILE A 562 -5.27 35.97 -0.70
CA ILE A 562 -4.86 37.24 -0.10
C ILE A 562 -3.48 37.09 0.56
N VAL A 563 -3.29 36.02 1.34
CA VAL A 563 -2.04 35.74 2.06
C VAL A 563 -0.88 35.41 1.10
N ASP A 564 -1.17 34.66 0.03
CA ASP A 564 -0.17 34.25 -0.97
C ASP A 564 0.27 35.39 -1.88
N ASN A 565 -0.52 36.47 -1.96
CA ASN A 565 -0.16 37.65 -2.73
C ASN A 565 0.64 38.63 -1.86
N PRO A 566 1.96 38.82 -2.11
CA PRO A 566 2.79 39.68 -1.27
C PRO A 566 2.29 41.13 -1.20
N TYR A 567 1.72 41.62 -2.30
CA TYR A 567 1.19 42.98 -2.37
C TYR A 567 -0.05 43.14 -1.49
N LEU A 568 -1.04 42.24 -1.63
CA LEU A 568 -2.26 42.29 -0.81
C LEU A 568 -1.94 42.08 0.67
N LYS A 569 -1.04 41.15 0.98
CA LYS A 569 -0.56 40.91 2.35
C LYS A 569 0.07 42.17 2.96
N SER A 570 1.00 42.82 2.25
CA SER A 570 1.61 44.07 2.70
C SER A 570 0.58 45.19 2.86
N HIS A 571 -0.34 45.32 1.91
CA HIS A 571 -1.36 46.37 1.93
C HIS A 571 -2.35 46.20 3.10
N ILE A 572 -2.73 44.95 3.41
CA ILE A 572 -3.54 44.63 4.59
C ILE A 572 -2.75 44.89 5.87
N MET A 573 -1.48 44.50 5.94
CA MET A 573 -0.62 44.77 7.10
C MET A 573 -0.45 46.27 7.38
N GLU A 574 -0.37 47.10 6.34
CA GLU A 574 -0.28 48.56 6.48
C GLU A 574 -1.59 49.18 6.98
N LYS A 575 -2.73 48.67 6.54
CA LYS A 575 -4.06 49.17 6.93
C LYS A 575 -4.59 48.58 8.25
N MET A 576 -4.00 47.49 8.75
CA MET A 576 -4.37 46.84 10.02
C MET A 576 -3.72 47.44 11.28
N ILE A 577 -2.95 48.52 11.15
CA ILE A 577 -2.52 49.31 12.32
C ILE A 577 -3.80 49.76 13.06
N PRO A 578 -3.92 49.54 14.38
CA PRO A 578 -5.19 49.65 15.10
C PRO A 578 -5.77 51.05 14.90
N MET A 579 -6.84 51.14 14.10
CA MET A 579 -7.71 52.31 14.11
C MET A 579 -8.57 52.19 15.36
N ASP A 580 -8.54 53.22 16.20
CA ASP A 580 -9.42 53.34 17.37
C ASP A 580 -10.87 52.98 16.98
N GLU A 581 -11.58 52.27 17.87
CA GLU A 581 -12.84 51.54 17.62
C GLU A 581 -13.97 52.37 16.98
N GLU A 582 -13.86 53.70 16.93
CA GLU A 582 -14.86 54.62 16.37
C GLU A 582 -14.73 54.89 14.86
N HIS A 583 -13.67 54.45 14.15
CA HIS A 583 -13.48 54.74 12.71
C HIS A 583 -13.55 53.52 11.77
N SER A 584 -13.84 52.32 12.28
CA SER A 584 -13.59 51.06 11.57
C SER A 584 -14.70 50.60 10.60
N LYS A 585 -15.97 50.92 10.83
CA LYS A 585 -17.07 50.23 10.12
C LYS A 585 -17.29 50.66 8.67
N GLU A 586 -17.25 51.96 8.35
CA GLU A 586 -17.37 52.42 6.95
C GLU A 586 -16.08 52.18 6.15
N SER A 587 -14.92 52.32 6.79
CA SER A 587 -13.61 52.15 6.15
C SER A 587 -13.31 50.70 5.76
N ASN A 588 -13.79 49.71 6.53
CA ASN A 588 -13.51 48.29 6.26
C ASN A 588 -14.31 47.74 5.07
N SER A 589 -15.57 48.17 4.91
CA SER A 589 -16.44 47.81 3.78
C SER A 589 -15.87 48.28 2.44
N ASP A 590 -15.53 49.56 2.35
CA ASP A 590 -14.97 50.14 1.11
C ASP A 590 -13.61 49.53 0.77
N PHE A 591 -12.80 49.24 1.79
CA PHE A 591 -11.52 48.57 1.62
C PHE A 591 -11.65 47.13 1.09
N LEU A 592 -12.59 46.34 1.61
CA LEU A 592 -12.82 44.98 1.13
C LEU A 592 -13.44 44.96 -0.26
N LEU A 593 -14.29 45.94 -0.59
CA LEU A 593 -14.80 46.11 -1.95
C LEU A 593 -13.65 46.43 -2.92
N GLU A 594 -12.73 47.32 -2.55
CA GLU A 594 -11.52 47.64 -3.31
C GLU A 594 -10.62 46.40 -3.47
N LEU A 595 -10.40 45.64 -2.40
CA LEU A 595 -9.59 44.42 -2.39
C LEU A 595 -10.23 43.30 -3.23
N MET A 596 -11.56 43.10 -3.13
CA MET A 596 -12.31 42.14 -3.95
C MET A 596 -12.33 42.53 -5.42
N LEU A 597 -12.45 43.83 -5.73
CA LEU A 597 -12.33 44.35 -7.08
C LEU A 597 -10.91 44.12 -7.62
N GLU A 598 -9.87 44.33 -6.81
CA GLU A 598 -8.47 44.14 -7.20
C GLU A 598 -8.11 42.66 -7.38
N VAL A 599 -8.62 41.77 -6.52
CA VAL A 599 -8.50 40.31 -6.66
C VAL A 599 -9.23 39.83 -7.92
N ASN A 600 -10.44 40.33 -8.19
CA ASN A 600 -11.21 39.97 -9.40
C ASN A 600 -10.62 40.57 -10.69
N GLN A 601 -10.11 41.80 -10.66
CA GLN A 601 -9.45 42.44 -11.80
C GLN A 601 -8.10 41.79 -12.13
N ASN A 602 -7.40 41.21 -11.15
CA ASN A 602 -6.19 40.40 -11.38
C ASN A 602 -6.50 38.94 -11.78
N LEU A 603 -7.73 38.45 -11.58
CA LEU A 603 -8.22 37.15 -12.07
C LEU A 603 -8.78 37.21 -13.50
N ALA A 604 -9.39 38.34 -13.89
CA ALA A 604 -10.01 38.51 -15.21
C ALA A 604 -9.08 38.28 -16.41
N PRO A 605 -7.78 38.66 -16.40
CA PRO A 605 -6.89 38.38 -17.53
C PRO A 605 -6.49 36.90 -17.64
N LYS A 606 -6.62 36.11 -16.58
CA LYS A 606 -6.18 34.69 -16.55
C LYS A 606 -7.31 33.69 -16.85
N LEU A 607 -8.56 34.13 -16.84
CA LEU A 607 -9.73 33.31 -17.23
C LEU A 607 -10.14 33.51 -18.71
N VAL A 608 -9.52 34.47 -19.41
CA VAL A 608 -9.72 34.69 -20.86
C VAL A 608 -8.65 33.95 -21.70
N GLU A 609 -7.64 33.34 -21.08
CA GLU A 609 -6.61 32.53 -21.74
C GLU A 609 -6.64 31.02 -21.38
N LYS A 610 -7.79 30.49 -20.93
CA LYS A 610 -8.01 29.03 -20.87
C LYS A 610 -9.28 28.60 -21.57
#